data_AF-A0A847RXQ4-F1
#
_entry.id   AF-A0A847RXQ4-F1
#
_cell.length_a   1.000
_cell.length_b   1.000
_cell.length_c   1.000
_cell.angle_alpha   90.00
_cell.angle_beta   90.00
_cell.angle_gamma   90.00
#
_symmetry.space_group_name_H-M   'P 1'
#
loop_
_entity.id
_entity.type
_entity.pdbx_description
1 polymer ?
#
loop_
_entity_poly.entity_id
_entity_poly.type
_entity_poly.pdbx_seq_one_letter_code
_entity_poly.pdbx_strand_id
1 'polypeptide(L)'
;MKKSIMLLAICLPVAMQFSVTAAPAHNHYDYMVVRDWTKSTTATWPAEKEGKTIWYKLDKKGGLWWSEDGKKWSAAKDGAWTDKDGKWLKIHEHKLVWSTDGKSWSEVPEWKWEGSDGKWYKFDSNWMLWVNV
;
A
#
# COMPACT_ATOMS: atom_id res chain seq x y z
N MET A 1 5.61 -77.90 -14.49
CA MET A 1 4.92 -78.18 -15.77
C MET A 1 4.76 -76.88 -16.55
N LYS A 2 5.06 -76.91 -17.86
CA LYS A 2 4.67 -75.98 -18.95
C LYS A 2 5.28 -74.55 -18.89
N LYS A 3 6.36 -74.24 -19.62
CA LYS A 3 6.60 -74.07 -21.08
C LYS A 3 6.24 -72.67 -21.60
N SER A 4 7.31 -71.92 -21.95
CA SER A 4 7.52 -71.03 -23.12
C SER A 4 6.54 -69.84 -23.32
N ILE A 5 6.92 -68.66 -23.83
CA ILE A 5 7.67 -68.34 -25.05
C ILE A 5 8.25 -66.91 -24.93
N MET A 6 9.50 -66.74 -25.34
CA MET A 6 10.17 -65.47 -25.64
C MET A 6 9.52 -64.77 -26.84
N LEU A 7 9.34 -63.46 -26.77
CA LEU A 7 9.23 -62.62 -27.96
C LEU A 7 10.23 -61.46 -27.85
N LEU A 8 11.27 -61.56 -28.65
CA LEU A 8 12.34 -60.59 -28.80
C LEU A 8 11.82 -59.48 -29.73
N ALA A 9 11.60 -58.27 -29.21
CA ALA A 9 11.30 -57.10 -30.00
C ALA A 9 12.50 -56.14 -29.94
N ILE A 10 13.21 -56.07 -31.06
CA ILE A 10 14.33 -55.18 -31.33
C ILE A 10 13.76 -53.76 -31.45
N CYS A 11 14.07 -52.88 -30.50
CA CYS A 11 13.80 -51.44 -30.62
C CYS A 11 15.13 -50.71 -30.79
N LEU A 12 15.34 -50.16 -31.99
CA LEU A 12 16.40 -49.21 -32.32
C LEU A 12 16.26 -47.93 -31.50
N PRO A 13 17.35 -47.30 -31.01
CA PRO A 13 17.26 -45.97 -30.44
C PRO A 13 17.09 -44.94 -31.57
N VAL A 14 15.86 -44.42 -31.70
CA VAL A 14 15.62 -43.17 -32.44
C VAL A 14 16.30 -42.05 -31.65
N ALA A 15 17.37 -41.49 -32.20
CA ALA A 15 18.00 -40.30 -31.67
C ALA A 15 17.01 -39.13 -31.79
N MET A 16 16.36 -38.76 -30.67
CA MET A 16 15.59 -37.55 -30.58
C MET A 16 16.55 -36.36 -30.61
N GLN A 17 16.56 -35.63 -31.71
CA GLN A 17 17.20 -34.33 -31.80
C GLN A 17 16.32 -33.33 -31.03
N PHE A 18 16.76 -32.93 -29.83
CA PHE A 18 16.15 -31.82 -29.11
C PHE A 18 16.61 -30.51 -29.76
N SER A 19 15.76 -29.90 -30.57
CA SER A 19 15.91 -28.49 -30.91
C SER A 19 15.55 -27.67 -29.67
N VAL A 20 16.57 -27.24 -28.91
CA VAL A 20 16.39 -26.19 -27.89
C VAL A 20 16.21 -24.88 -28.64
N THR A 21 14.97 -24.57 -29.04
CA THR A 21 14.59 -23.18 -29.33
C THR A 21 14.60 -22.43 -28.01
N ALA A 22 15.68 -21.70 -27.75
CA ALA A 22 15.70 -20.67 -26.71
C ALA A 22 14.57 -19.68 -27.04
N ALA A 23 13.51 -19.69 -26.23
CA ALA A 23 12.51 -18.65 -26.28
C ALA A 23 13.24 -17.31 -26.05
N PRO A 24 12.93 -16.24 -26.79
CA PRO A 24 13.45 -14.93 -26.45
C PRO A 24 13.05 -14.64 -25.02
N ALA A 25 14.05 -14.38 -24.16
CA ALA A 25 13.80 -13.86 -22.83
C ALA A 25 13.01 -12.57 -23.02
N HIS A 26 11.70 -12.62 -22.80
CA HIS A 26 10.91 -11.43 -22.63
C HIS A 26 11.49 -10.75 -21.40
N ASN A 27 12.32 -9.75 -21.64
CA ASN A 27 12.65 -8.73 -20.65
C ASN A 27 11.31 -8.10 -20.30
N HIS A 28 10.64 -8.67 -19.30
CA HIS A 28 9.62 -8.00 -18.54
C HIS A 28 10.36 -6.85 -17.86
N TYR A 29 10.49 -5.73 -18.59
CA TYR A 29 10.65 -4.44 -17.94
C TYR A 29 9.38 -4.29 -17.14
N ASP A 30 9.44 -4.75 -15.89
CA ASP A 30 8.49 -4.37 -14.87
C ASP A 30 8.59 -2.85 -14.82
N TYR A 31 7.69 -2.19 -15.57
CA TYR A 31 7.57 -0.76 -15.59
C TYR A 31 7.10 -0.45 -14.17
N MET A 32 8.06 -0.22 -13.27
CA MET A 32 7.75 0.38 -11.99
C MET A 32 7.05 1.67 -12.36
N VAL A 33 5.72 1.68 -12.25
CA VAL A 33 4.95 2.90 -12.26
C VAL A 33 5.43 3.60 -11.00
N VAL A 34 6.48 4.41 -11.14
CA VAL A 34 6.89 5.36 -10.12
C VAL A 34 5.73 6.35 -10.09
N ARG A 35 4.76 6.04 -9.24
CA ARG A 35 3.62 6.90 -9.00
C ARG A 35 4.19 8.15 -8.36
N ASP A 36 4.11 9.28 -9.06
CA ASP A 36 4.65 10.53 -8.58
C ASP A 36 3.78 11.08 -7.45
N TRP A 37 4.41 11.73 -6.48
CA TRP A 37 3.70 12.47 -5.45
C TRP A 37 3.06 13.71 -6.06
N THR A 38 1.75 13.84 -5.91
CA THR A 38 0.99 15.01 -6.35
C THR A 38 0.36 15.72 -5.16
N LYS A 39 0.31 17.04 -5.20
CA LYS A 39 -0.33 17.82 -4.15
C LYS A 39 -1.84 17.53 -4.17
N SER A 40 -2.41 17.18 -3.02
CA SER A 40 -3.85 16.93 -2.91
C SER A 40 -4.63 18.21 -3.18
N THR A 41 -5.61 18.15 -4.07
CA THR A 41 -6.48 19.28 -4.42
C THR A 41 -7.49 19.60 -3.32
N THR A 42 -7.91 18.60 -2.56
CA THR A 42 -8.89 18.74 -1.47
C THR A 42 -8.23 18.89 -0.10
N ALA A 43 -6.96 18.51 0.03
CA ALA A 43 -6.26 18.37 1.30
C ALA A 43 -7.00 17.48 2.32
N THR A 44 -7.74 16.49 1.81
CA THR A 44 -8.48 15.50 2.61
C THR A 44 -7.93 14.10 2.41
N TRP A 45 -7.97 13.28 3.45
CA TRP A 45 -7.64 11.85 3.38
C TRP A 45 -8.66 11.01 4.16
N PRO A 46 -8.87 9.74 3.77
CA PRO A 46 -9.78 8.84 4.46
C PRO A 46 -9.06 8.04 5.57
N ALA A 47 -9.76 7.83 6.67
CA ALA A 47 -9.40 6.82 7.67
C ALA A 47 -10.62 5.96 7.99
N GLU A 48 -10.39 4.72 8.41
CA GLU A 48 -11.47 3.82 8.83
C GLU A 48 -11.71 3.97 10.34
N LYS A 49 -12.96 4.25 10.70
CA LYS A 49 -13.40 4.31 12.10
C LYS A 49 -14.72 3.55 12.21
N GLU A 50 -14.74 2.51 13.04
CA GLU A 50 -15.95 1.69 13.30
C GLU A 50 -16.60 1.13 12.01
N GLY A 51 -15.77 0.68 11.05
CA GLY A 51 -16.22 0.13 9.77
C GLY A 51 -16.79 1.16 8.79
N LYS A 52 -16.61 2.47 9.07
CA LYS A 52 -16.99 3.58 8.18
C LYS A 52 -15.77 4.36 7.75
N THR A 53 -15.80 4.84 6.51
CA THR A 53 -14.82 5.82 6.03
C THR A 53 -15.15 7.19 6.59
N ILE A 54 -14.20 7.78 7.31
CA ILE A 54 -14.24 9.14 7.81
C ILE A 54 -13.17 9.97 7.09
N TRP A 55 -13.54 11.14 6.61
CA TRP A 55 -12.62 12.07 5.97
C TRP A 55 -11.98 12.98 6.99
N TYR A 56 -10.69 13.20 6.86
CA TYR A 56 -9.91 14.09 7.70
C TYR A 56 -9.25 15.21 6.89
N LYS A 57 -9.01 16.34 7.54
CA LYS A 57 -8.19 17.45 7.01
C LYS A 57 -7.51 18.22 8.14
N LEU A 58 -6.43 18.93 7.82
CA LEU A 58 -5.83 19.93 8.70
C LEU A 58 -6.34 21.34 8.36
N ASP A 59 -6.48 22.19 9.37
CA ASP A 59 -6.60 23.63 9.18
C ASP A 59 -5.21 24.31 9.19
N LYS A 60 -5.18 25.63 8.94
CA LYS A 60 -3.94 26.43 8.88
C LYS A 60 -3.18 26.49 10.21
N LYS A 61 -3.78 26.10 11.32
CA LYS A 61 -3.18 26.08 12.66
C LYS A 61 -2.78 24.66 13.09
N GLY A 62 -2.89 23.67 12.19
CA GLY A 62 -2.63 22.26 12.50
C GLY A 62 -3.77 21.58 13.28
N GLY A 63 -4.95 22.21 13.36
CA GLY A 63 -6.13 21.60 13.94
C GLY A 63 -6.67 20.49 13.03
N LEU A 64 -6.95 19.33 13.61
CA LEU A 64 -7.53 18.19 12.90
C LEU A 64 -9.06 18.29 12.85
N TRP A 65 -9.62 18.10 11.66
CA TRP A 65 -11.06 18.10 11.42
C TRP A 65 -11.47 16.79 10.77
N TRP A 66 -12.68 16.34 11.05
CA TRP A 66 -13.26 15.14 10.47
C TRP A 66 -14.65 15.39 9.86
N SER A 67 -15.06 14.53 8.94
CA SER A 67 -16.35 14.59 8.24
C SER A 67 -16.78 13.20 7.76
N GLU A 68 -18.06 12.86 7.93
CA GLU A 68 -18.64 11.63 7.34
C GLU A 68 -19.01 11.82 5.86
N ASP A 69 -19.37 13.04 5.46
CA ASP A 69 -19.89 13.37 4.13
C ASP A 69 -18.88 14.14 3.25
N GLY A 70 -17.70 14.46 3.78
CA GLY A 70 -16.68 15.30 3.16
C GLY A 70 -17.07 16.78 3.03
N LYS A 71 -18.25 17.18 3.53
CA LYS A 71 -18.85 18.51 3.34
C LYS A 71 -19.03 19.25 4.65
N LYS A 72 -19.56 18.60 5.67
CA LYS A 72 -19.74 19.14 7.03
C LYS A 72 -18.61 18.66 7.91
N TRP A 73 -17.87 19.60 8.48
CA TRP A 73 -16.64 19.33 9.20
C TRP A 73 -16.80 19.65 10.69
N SER A 74 -16.30 18.76 11.52
CA SER A 74 -16.24 18.92 12.97
C SER A 74 -14.81 18.79 13.46
N ALA A 75 -14.44 19.48 14.53
CA ALA A 75 -13.12 19.31 15.14
C ALA A 75 -12.97 17.87 15.66
N ALA A 76 -11.84 17.24 15.34
CA ALA A 76 -11.50 15.92 15.87
C ALA A 76 -10.95 16.09 17.29
N LYS A 77 -11.82 15.93 18.30
CA LYS A 77 -11.46 16.12 19.72
C LYS A 77 -10.30 15.24 20.16
N ASP A 78 -10.22 14.03 19.62
CA ASP A 78 -9.15 13.06 19.93
C ASP A 78 -7.82 13.44 19.26
N GLY A 79 -7.86 14.34 18.25
CA GLY A 79 -6.68 14.81 17.53
C GLY A 79 -5.95 13.73 16.72
N ALA A 80 -6.54 12.53 16.57
CA ALA A 80 -5.91 11.38 15.95
C ALA A 80 -6.78 10.74 14.85
N TRP A 81 -6.13 10.05 13.92
CA TRP A 81 -6.73 9.23 12.88
C TRP A 81 -5.96 7.91 12.72
N THR A 82 -6.53 6.93 12.03
CA THR A 82 -5.90 5.63 11.79
C THR A 82 -5.24 5.55 10.41
N ASP A 83 -4.08 4.90 10.32
CA ASP A 83 -3.56 4.41 9.03
C ASP A 83 -4.24 3.10 8.62
N LYS A 84 -3.84 2.55 7.46
CA LYS A 84 -4.28 1.24 6.98
C LYS A 84 -4.09 0.11 7.99
N ASP A 85 -3.02 0.13 8.77
CA ASP A 85 -2.68 -0.92 9.73
C ASP A 85 -3.36 -0.72 11.09
N GLY A 86 -4.20 0.32 11.23
CA GLY A 86 -4.86 0.67 12.48
C GLY A 86 -3.98 1.38 13.50
N LYS A 87 -2.77 1.80 13.13
CA LYS A 87 -1.93 2.67 13.98
C LYS A 87 -2.56 4.04 14.08
N TRP A 88 -2.48 4.64 15.25
CA TRP A 88 -3.00 5.98 15.48
C TRP A 88 -1.95 7.00 15.09
N LEU A 89 -2.32 7.98 14.29
CA LEU A 89 -1.50 9.11 13.88
C LEU A 89 -2.09 10.39 14.47
N LYS A 90 -1.23 11.33 14.86
CA LYS A 90 -1.63 12.68 15.26
C LYS A 90 -0.52 13.69 15.01
N ILE A 91 -0.90 14.97 15.04
CA ILE A 91 0.07 16.07 15.09
C ILE A 91 0.40 16.37 16.56
N HIS A 92 1.68 16.30 16.91
CA HIS A 92 2.17 16.61 18.24
C HIS A 92 3.50 17.34 18.13
N GLU A 93 3.63 18.49 18.80
CA GLU A 93 4.85 19.32 18.77
C GLU A 93 5.38 19.60 17.36
N HIS A 94 4.48 19.95 16.43
CA HIS A 94 4.79 20.18 15.01
C HIS A 94 5.41 18.97 14.29
N LYS A 95 5.14 17.75 14.76
CA LYS A 95 5.54 16.50 14.11
C LYS A 95 4.35 15.60 13.87
N LEU A 96 4.40 14.81 12.80
CA LEU A 96 3.51 13.68 12.63
C LEU A 96 4.06 12.51 13.45
N VAL A 97 3.28 12.04 14.42
CA VAL A 97 3.64 10.90 15.28
C VAL A 97 2.63 9.79 15.15
N TRP A 98 3.06 8.55 15.38
CA TRP A 98 2.22 7.36 15.39
C TRP A 98 2.33 6.58 16.69
N SER A 99 1.32 5.76 16.97
CA SER A 99 1.25 4.87 18.13
C SER A 99 0.42 3.62 17.83
N THR A 100 0.78 2.49 18.43
CA THR A 100 -0.02 1.25 18.42
C THR A 100 -0.77 0.99 19.72
N ASP A 101 -0.44 1.72 20.79
CA ASP A 101 -1.01 1.54 22.14
C ASP A 101 -1.75 2.80 22.65
N GLY A 102 -1.71 3.89 21.89
CA GLY A 102 -2.24 5.21 22.26
C GLY A 102 -1.44 5.95 23.35
N LYS A 103 -0.39 5.32 23.88
CA LYS A 103 0.39 5.79 25.04
C LYS A 103 1.80 6.23 24.63
N SER A 104 2.46 5.38 23.84
CA SER A 104 3.82 5.57 23.35
C SER A 104 3.77 6.09 21.93
N TRP A 105 4.42 7.21 21.65
CA TRP A 105 4.36 7.88 20.35
C TRP A 105 5.74 7.99 19.74
N SER A 106 5.85 7.70 18.45
CA SER A 106 7.09 7.80 17.66
C SER A 106 6.86 8.65 16.43
N GLU A 107 7.89 9.36 15.97
CA GLU A 107 7.79 10.15 14.74
C GLU A 107 7.56 9.23 13.53
N VAL A 108 6.66 9.65 12.63
CA VAL A 108 6.41 8.96 11.37
C VAL A 108 7.55 9.28 10.40
N PRO A 109 8.29 8.29 9.88
CA PRO A 109 9.37 8.54 8.93
C PRO A 109 8.89 9.33 7.70
N GLU A 110 9.60 10.41 7.38
CA GLU A 110 9.29 11.33 6.26
C GLU A 110 7.85 11.87 6.25
N TRP A 111 7.15 11.76 7.39
CA TRP A 111 5.73 12.07 7.55
C TRP A 111 4.83 11.40 6.50
N LYS A 112 5.18 10.17 6.09
CA LYS A 112 4.45 9.33 5.12
C LYS A 112 3.64 8.26 5.81
N TRP A 113 2.40 8.03 5.36
CA TRP A 113 1.57 6.92 5.84
C TRP A 113 0.69 6.38 4.71
N GLU A 114 0.26 5.12 4.82
CA GLU A 114 -0.73 4.54 3.92
C GLU A 114 -2.14 4.74 4.52
N GLY A 115 -3.02 5.37 3.76
CA GLY A 115 -4.41 5.59 4.18
C GLY A 115 -5.26 4.33 4.08
N SER A 116 -6.44 4.37 4.68
CA SER A 116 -7.43 3.28 4.61
C SER A 116 -7.85 2.92 3.18
N ASP A 117 -7.68 3.81 2.21
CA ASP A 117 -7.96 3.59 0.79
C ASP A 117 -6.77 3.01 0.00
N GLY A 118 -5.68 2.64 0.68
CA GLY A 118 -4.49 2.03 0.08
C GLY A 118 -3.57 3.02 -0.65
N LYS A 119 -3.85 4.33 -0.59
CA LYS A 119 -2.97 5.36 -1.14
C LYS A 119 -1.95 5.78 -0.12
N TRP A 120 -0.80 6.22 -0.61
CA TRP A 120 0.22 6.84 0.23
C TRP A 120 -0.03 8.33 0.34
N TYR A 121 0.03 8.82 1.56
CA TYR A 121 -0.11 10.22 1.93
C TYR A 121 1.15 10.72 2.59
N LYS A 122 1.44 12.01 2.46
CA LYS A 122 2.47 12.68 3.25
C LYS A 122 2.14 14.13 3.51
N PHE A 123 2.70 14.67 4.59
CA PHE A 123 2.80 16.11 4.79
C PHE A 123 4.18 16.62 4.38
N ASP A 124 4.23 17.81 3.78
CA ASP A 124 5.47 18.57 3.68
C ASP A 124 5.68 19.48 4.90
N SER A 125 6.78 20.22 4.90
CA SER A 125 7.13 21.16 5.99
C SER A 125 6.12 22.29 6.19
N ASN A 126 5.22 22.52 5.24
CA ASN A 126 4.16 23.52 5.31
C ASN A 126 2.78 22.90 5.64
N TRP A 127 2.76 21.63 6.07
CA TRP A 127 1.54 20.86 6.33
C TRP A 127 0.63 20.71 5.10
N MET A 128 1.18 20.82 3.89
CA MET A 128 0.41 20.50 2.69
C MET A 128 0.35 19.00 2.50
N LEU A 129 -0.84 18.50 2.18
CA LEU A 129 -1.06 17.08 1.91
C LEU A 129 -0.64 16.75 0.47
N TRP A 130 0.18 15.71 0.33
CA TRP A 130 0.53 15.10 -0.94
C TRP A 130 0.02 13.66 -0.97
N VAL A 131 -0.36 13.19 -2.15
CA VAL A 131 -0.89 11.85 -2.38
C VAL A 131 -0.12 11.18 -3.51
N ASN A 132 0.07 9.88 -3.37
CA ASN A 132 0.70 9.00 -4.34
C ASN A 132 -0.28 7.87 -4.64
N VAL A 133 -0.73 7.83 -5.90
CA VAL A 133 -1.92 7.10 -6.38
C VAL A 133 -1.59 5.99 -7.33
#